data_AF-A0A0D0GXN4-F1
#
_entry.id   AF-A0A0D0GXN4-F1
#
_cell.length_a   1.000
_cell.length_b   1.000
_cell.length_c   1.000
_cell.angle_alpha   90.00
_cell.angle_beta   90.00
_cell.angle_gamma   90.00
#
_symmetry.space_group_name_H-M   'P 1'
#
loop_
_entity.id
_entity.type
_entity.pdbx_description
1 polymer ?
#
loop_
_entity_poly.entity_id
_entity_poly.type
_entity_poly.pdbx_seq_one_letter_code
_entity_poly.pdbx_strand_id
1 'polypeptide(L)'
;MQAMLVCAAMNLKKLANYLWRMGTSPLFQLCMSLFSSVHQGKQISKWNKMVVKQLSYNHFVNSLKGFNLLFDQKIKLGSWQEYLKMREIILDFNDKYRNLLSKDLGAVGGLLFEIGTGRLVISENYEITLENMEKQTKAKMKRHSEVINDAIEENDHSEMQYHLARLGKALGYDVWIAQNDHKREWNNQKLGEFSLKRLNLPNISQSIKETIALIDVIWLDKKERIVGAFEVEKSTSIYSGILRLYDLALTMSENQTKFYLVAPDKREKEIKAQLLRPSIRHSNACQISYILFSELRCDCDAMCKFGTDIGVLDKISRNVG
;
A
#
# COMPACT_ATOMS: atom_id res chain seq x y z
N MET A 1 -1.08 -28.77 22.96
CA MET A 1 -2.04 -29.68 22.28
C MET A 1 -2.39 -29.22 20.86
N GLN A 2 -2.61 -27.91 20.61
CA GLN A 2 -3.02 -27.38 19.30
C GLN A 2 -1.95 -27.45 18.19
N ALA A 3 -0.65 -27.30 18.48
CA ALA A 3 0.41 -27.42 17.46
C ALA A 3 0.55 -28.85 16.89
N MET A 4 0.48 -29.87 17.75
CA MET A 4 0.52 -31.28 17.32
C MET A 4 -0.77 -31.74 16.63
N LEU A 5 -1.95 -31.23 17.05
CA LEU A 5 -3.21 -31.49 16.35
C LEU A 5 -3.20 -30.94 14.92
N VAL A 6 -2.52 -29.81 14.69
CA VAL A 6 -2.35 -29.24 13.35
C VAL A 6 -1.34 -30.03 12.51
N CYS A 7 -0.24 -30.52 13.09
CA CYS A 7 0.65 -31.47 12.39
C CYS A 7 -0.05 -32.79 12.04
N ALA A 8 -0.89 -33.32 12.93
CA ALA A 8 -1.73 -34.48 12.65
C ALA A 8 -2.76 -34.19 11.55
N ALA A 9 -3.38 -33.01 11.55
CA ALA A 9 -4.33 -32.59 10.51
C ALA A 9 -3.68 -32.34 9.14
N MET A 10 -2.45 -31.80 9.10
CA MET A 10 -1.68 -31.64 7.86
C MET A 10 -1.23 -32.98 7.28
N ASN A 11 -0.87 -33.95 8.14
CA ASN A 11 -0.57 -35.32 7.71
C ASN A 11 -1.83 -36.06 7.25
N LEU A 12 -2.99 -35.87 7.89
CA LEU A 12 -4.27 -36.38 7.41
C LEU A 12 -4.66 -35.81 6.04
N LYS A 13 -4.40 -34.52 5.79
CA LYS A 13 -4.66 -33.88 4.49
C LYS A 13 -3.70 -34.36 3.39
N LYS A 14 -2.42 -34.60 3.72
CA LYS A 14 -1.45 -35.22 2.80
C LYS A 14 -1.78 -36.69 2.52
N LEU A 15 -2.21 -37.45 3.53
CA LEU A 15 -2.66 -38.84 3.40
C LEU A 15 -3.93 -38.94 2.55
N ALA A 16 -4.91 -38.05 2.76
CA ALA A 16 -6.12 -37.98 1.94
C ALA A 16 -5.83 -37.66 0.47
N ASN A 17 -4.93 -36.72 0.18
CA ASN A 17 -4.52 -36.39 -1.18
C ASN A 17 -3.69 -37.50 -1.85
N TYR A 18 -2.91 -38.26 -1.08
CA TYR A 18 -2.14 -39.42 -1.56
C TYR A 18 -3.06 -40.60 -1.91
N LEU A 19 -4.04 -40.90 -1.06
CA LEU A 19 -5.04 -41.94 -1.28
C LEU A 19 -5.98 -41.61 -2.45
N TRP A 20 -6.37 -40.34 -2.62
CA TRP A 20 -7.13 -39.86 -3.79
C TRP A 20 -6.38 -40.07 -5.13
N ARG A 21 -5.07 -39.83 -5.15
CA ARG A 21 -4.21 -40.05 -6.34
C ARG A 21 -3.97 -41.52 -6.67
N MET A 22 -4.14 -42.42 -5.70
CA MET A 22 -3.92 -43.86 -5.85
C MET A 22 -5.17 -44.62 -6.32
N GLY A 23 -6.28 -43.92 -6.62
CA GLY A 23 -7.49 -44.52 -7.20
C GLY A 23 -8.14 -45.62 -6.35
N THR A 24 -7.74 -45.77 -5.08
CA THR A 24 -8.19 -46.83 -4.19
C THR A 24 -9.10 -46.24 -3.14
N SER A 25 -10.41 -46.48 -3.28
CA SER A 25 -11.03 -47.52 -2.44
C SER A 25 -12.50 -47.23 -2.04
N PRO A 26 -13.33 -48.29 -1.98
CA PRO A 26 -14.58 -48.39 -1.20
C PRO A 26 -14.46 -48.08 0.32
N LEU A 27 -13.25 -47.85 0.85
CA LEU A 27 -13.00 -47.46 2.25
C LEU A 27 -13.51 -46.06 2.61
N PHE A 28 -13.82 -45.21 1.63
CA PHE A 28 -14.41 -43.89 1.88
C PHE A 28 -15.81 -44.01 2.52
N GLN A 29 -16.62 -44.99 2.13
CA GLN A 29 -17.95 -45.21 2.71
C GLN A 29 -17.90 -45.83 4.12
N LEU A 30 -16.90 -46.67 4.39
CA LEU A 30 -16.74 -47.32 5.71
C LEU A 30 -16.21 -46.34 6.78
N CYS A 31 -15.31 -45.43 6.41
CA CYS A 31 -14.83 -44.39 7.32
C CYS A 31 -15.92 -43.34 7.62
N MET A 32 -16.78 -43.02 6.66
CA MET A 32 -17.89 -42.08 6.86
C MET A 32 -19.04 -42.67 7.69
N SER A 33 -19.30 -43.98 7.60
CA SER A 33 -20.34 -44.63 8.41
C SER A 33 -19.95 -44.76 9.89
N LEU A 34 -18.67 -45.02 10.17
CA LEU A 34 -18.13 -45.04 11.54
C LEU A 34 -18.11 -43.64 12.18
N PHE A 35 -17.87 -42.58 11.39
CA PHE A 35 -17.88 -41.20 11.87
C PHE A 35 -19.30 -40.67 12.13
N SER A 36 -20.29 -41.12 11.37
CA SER A 36 -21.71 -40.72 11.52
C SER A 36 -22.38 -41.33 12.76
N SER A 37 -21.95 -42.53 13.18
CA SER A 37 -22.56 -43.27 14.29
C SER A 37 -22.22 -42.70 15.68
N VAL A 38 -21.06 -42.06 15.85
CA VAL A 38 -20.53 -41.73 17.19
C VAL A 38 -20.84 -40.29 17.65
N HIS A 39 -21.25 -39.38 16.76
CA HIS A 39 -21.45 -37.97 17.13
C HIS A 39 -22.75 -37.37 16.58
N GLN A 40 -23.84 -37.54 17.34
CA GLN A 40 -25.06 -36.75 17.17
C GLN A 40 -24.79 -35.26 17.43
N GLY A 41 -24.66 -34.49 16.34
CA GLY A 41 -25.28 -33.18 16.09
C GLY A 41 -24.96 -31.95 16.96
N LYS A 42 -24.44 -32.06 18.18
CA LYS A 42 -24.32 -30.92 19.12
C LYS A 42 -22.90 -30.40 19.41
N GLN A 43 -21.84 -31.10 18.99
CA GLN A 43 -20.45 -30.68 19.23
C GLN A 43 -19.83 -29.85 18.08
N ILE A 44 -20.39 -29.93 16.87
CA ILE A 44 -19.83 -29.25 15.68
C ILE A 44 -19.93 -27.71 15.80
N SER A 45 -20.96 -27.18 16.45
CA SER A 45 -21.13 -25.72 16.62
C SER A 45 -20.21 -25.10 17.67
N LYS A 46 -19.78 -25.88 18.69
CA LYS A 46 -18.77 -25.44 19.68
C LYS A 46 -17.35 -25.48 19.12
N TRP A 47 -17.05 -26.45 18.24
CA TRP A 47 -15.76 -26.52 17.53
C TRP A 47 -15.55 -25.35 16.56
N ASN A 48 -16.60 -24.89 15.87
CA ASN A 48 -16.51 -23.71 14.99
C ASN A 48 -16.39 -22.38 15.74
N LYS A 49 -16.79 -22.29 17.01
CA LYS A 49 -16.56 -21.09 17.85
C LYS A 49 -15.19 -21.08 18.52
N MET A 50 -14.56 -22.25 18.69
CA MET A 50 -13.13 -22.35 19.00
C MET A 50 -12.33 -22.31 17.70
N VAL A 51 -12.39 -21.17 17.01
CA VAL A 51 -11.39 -20.80 16.01
C VAL A 51 -10.07 -20.60 16.74
N VAL A 52 -9.38 -21.71 17.01
CA VAL A 52 -7.95 -21.72 17.25
C VAL A 52 -7.34 -21.07 16.03
N LYS A 53 -6.77 -19.87 16.17
CA LYS A 53 -5.92 -19.26 15.14
C LYS A 53 -5.00 -20.36 14.60
N GLN A 54 -5.25 -20.80 13.38
CA GLN A 54 -4.46 -21.83 12.73
C GLN A 54 -3.01 -21.33 12.72
N LEU A 55 -2.12 -21.99 13.47
CA LEU A 55 -0.72 -21.58 13.54
C LEU A 55 -0.15 -21.61 12.12
N SER A 56 0.46 -20.50 11.69
CA SER A 56 0.96 -20.38 10.32
C SER A 56 2.10 -21.37 10.08
N TYR A 57 2.32 -21.77 8.82
CA TYR A 57 3.46 -22.61 8.43
C TYR A 57 4.80 -22.07 8.99
N ASN A 58 4.95 -20.74 9.05
CA ASN A 58 6.12 -20.09 9.61
C ASN A 58 6.32 -20.37 11.12
N HIS A 59 5.24 -20.55 11.87
CA HIS A 59 5.32 -20.90 13.28
C HIS A 59 6.00 -22.26 13.46
N PHE A 60 5.58 -23.27 12.68
CA PHE A 60 6.20 -24.60 12.71
C PHE A 60 7.64 -24.61 12.23
N VAL A 61 7.95 -23.88 11.16
CA VAL A 61 9.32 -23.74 10.65
C VAL A 61 10.24 -23.14 11.72
N ASN A 62 9.79 -22.09 12.42
CA ASN A 62 10.60 -21.46 13.46
C ASN A 62 10.72 -22.35 14.71
N SER A 63 9.66 -23.03 15.15
CA SER A 63 9.77 -23.99 16.25
C SER A 63 10.72 -25.15 15.92
N LEU A 64 10.72 -25.66 14.69
CA LEU A 64 11.66 -26.69 14.26
C LEU A 64 13.11 -26.18 14.23
N LYS A 65 13.33 -24.94 13.76
CA LYS A 65 14.65 -24.31 13.83
C LYS A 65 15.15 -24.24 15.28
N GLY A 66 14.30 -23.80 16.21
CA GLY A 66 14.65 -23.75 17.61
C GLY A 66 14.91 -25.12 18.23
N PHE A 67 14.16 -26.15 17.82
CA PHE A 67 14.43 -27.54 18.23
C PHE A 67 15.81 -27.99 17.77
N ASN A 68 16.12 -27.79 16.49
CA ASN A 68 17.41 -28.17 15.93
C ASN A 68 18.57 -27.44 16.61
N LEU A 69 18.40 -26.16 16.95
CA LEU A 69 19.40 -25.38 17.68
C LEU A 69 19.56 -25.85 19.13
N LEU A 70 18.46 -26.05 19.87
CA LEU A 70 18.50 -26.39 21.30
C LEU A 70 19.03 -27.81 21.56
N PHE A 71 18.78 -28.75 20.65
CA PHE A 71 19.12 -30.17 20.83
C PHE A 71 20.22 -30.66 19.87
N ASP A 72 20.88 -29.75 19.14
CA ASP A 72 21.87 -30.05 18.11
C ASP A 72 21.41 -31.15 17.13
N GLN A 73 20.22 -30.96 16.56
CA GLN A 73 19.60 -31.88 15.59
C GLN A 73 19.51 -31.24 14.21
N LYS A 74 19.26 -32.07 13.18
CA LYS A 74 19.08 -31.63 11.79
C LYS A 74 17.79 -32.16 11.17
N ILE A 75 16.71 -32.15 11.96
CA ILE A 75 15.39 -32.66 11.55
C ILE A 75 14.76 -31.72 10.52
N LYS A 76 14.11 -32.29 9.50
CA LYS A 76 13.37 -31.54 8.47
C LYS A 76 11.87 -31.79 8.58
N LEU A 77 11.08 -30.86 8.06
CA LEU A 77 9.64 -31.09 7.93
C LEU A 77 9.36 -32.13 6.84
N GLY A 78 8.40 -33.03 7.10
CA GLY A 78 7.86 -33.93 6.08
C GLY A 78 8.20 -35.42 6.26
N SER A 79 9.02 -35.78 7.24
CA SER A 79 9.27 -37.18 7.62
C SER A 79 8.52 -37.55 8.91
N TRP A 80 7.76 -38.65 8.86
CA TRP A 80 7.05 -39.17 10.03
C TRP A 80 8.01 -39.70 11.10
N GLN A 81 9.07 -40.37 10.68
CA GLN A 81 10.10 -40.90 11.58
C GLN A 81 10.83 -39.77 12.31
N GLU A 82 11.19 -38.70 11.59
CA GLU A 82 11.83 -37.54 12.21
C GLU A 82 10.89 -36.80 13.17
N TYR A 83 9.59 -36.74 12.85
CA TYR A 83 8.59 -36.20 13.78
C TYR A 83 8.48 -37.02 15.07
N LEU A 84 8.46 -38.35 14.97
CA LEU A 84 8.43 -39.22 16.15
C LEU A 84 9.66 -39.02 17.03
N LYS A 85 10.86 -38.97 16.43
CA LYS A 85 12.12 -38.68 17.13
C LYS A 85 12.07 -37.32 17.84
N MET A 86 11.62 -36.28 17.14
CA MET A 86 11.48 -34.94 17.71
C MET A 86 10.51 -34.93 18.90
N ARG A 87 9.38 -35.64 18.78
CA ARG A 87 8.36 -35.74 19.83
C ARG A 87 8.90 -36.42 21.09
N GLU A 88 9.64 -37.51 20.93
CA GLU A 88 10.25 -38.25 22.04
C GLU A 88 11.22 -37.35 22.82
N ILE A 89 12.15 -36.69 22.12
CA ILE A 89 13.10 -35.75 22.73
C ILE A 89 12.39 -34.61 23.47
N ILE A 90 11.33 -34.05 22.89
CA ILE A 90 10.52 -32.99 23.52
C ILE A 90 9.82 -33.50 24.79
N LEU A 91 9.29 -34.72 24.79
CA LEU A 91 8.61 -35.32 25.93
C LEU A 91 9.60 -35.55 27.09
N ASP A 92 10.75 -36.15 26.81
CA ASP A 92 11.80 -36.41 27.79
C ASP A 92 12.34 -35.11 28.38
N PHE A 93 12.56 -34.09 27.53
CA PHE A 93 12.97 -32.76 27.97
C PHE A 93 11.91 -32.11 28.88
N ASN A 94 10.63 -32.16 28.52
CA ASN A 94 9.56 -31.59 29.33
C ASN A 94 9.36 -32.34 30.65
N ASP A 95 9.57 -33.66 30.68
CA ASP A 95 9.52 -34.47 31.90
C ASP A 95 10.66 -34.09 32.86
N LYS A 96 11.89 -34.03 32.34
CA LYS A 96 13.09 -33.65 33.10
C LYS A 96 12.99 -32.27 33.74
N TYR A 97 12.42 -31.31 33.03
CA TYR A 97 12.30 -29.92 33.48
C TYR A 97 10.86 -29.52 33.84
N ARG A 98 10.00 -30.49 34.18
CA ARG A 98 8.57 -30.28 34.48
C ARG A 98 8.29 -29.27 35.61
N ASN A 99 9.27 -29.00 36.48
CA ASN A 99 9.12 -27.99 37.54
C ASN A 99 9.38 -26.56 37.04
N LEU A 100 10.13 -26.42 35.94
CA LEU A 100 10.45 -25.14 35.28
C LEU A 100 9.57 -24.89 34.05
N LEU A 101 9.13 -25.95 33.39
CA LEU A 101 8.23 -25.95 32.25
C LEU A 101 6.82 -26.39 32.67
N SER A 102 5.79 -26.05 31.89
CA SER A 102 4.41 -26.45 32.22
C SER A 102 4.21 -27.96 32.11
N LYS A 103 3.15 -28.47 32.75
CA LYS A 103 2.69 -29.87 32.60
C LYS A 103 2.29 -30.19 31.15
N ASP A 104 1.96 -29.18 30.36
CA ASP A 104 1.70 -29.30 28.93
C ASP A 104 2.95 -29.02 28.09
N LEU A 105 2.89 -29.35 26.80
CA LEU A 105 3.97 -29.06 25.85
C LEU A 105 3.91 -27.63 25.28
N GLY A 106 3.07 -26.76 25.86
CA GLY A 106 2.89 -25.38 25.43
C GLY A 106 4.13 -24.53 25.73
N ALA A 107 4.67 -24.63 26.95
CA ALA A 107 5.87 -23.88 27.34
C ALA A 107 7.09 -24.27 26.50
N VAL A 108 7.31 -25.56 26.25
CA VAL A 108 8.38 -26.03 25.35
C VAL A 108 8.15 -25.54 23.92
N GLY A 109 6.92 -25.63 23.40
CA GLY A 109 6.60 -25.11 22.07
C GLY A 109 6.89 -23.61 21.92
N GLY A 110 6.56 -22.83 22.95
CA GLY A 110 6.90 -21.40 23.04
C GLY A 110 8.41 -21.18 23.07
N LEU A 111 9.13 -21.86 23.96
CA LEU A 111 10.59 -21.80 24.07
C LEU A 111 11.29 -22.06 22.73
N LEU A 112 10.92 -23.15 22.06
CA LEU A 112 11.47 -23.51 20.75
C LEU A 112 11.16 -22.44 19.69
N PHE A 113 9.97 -21.84 19.73
CA PHE A 113 9.62 -20.75 18.83
C PHE A 113 10.45 -19.49 19.11
N GLU A 114 10.65 -19.11 20.38
CA GLU A 114 11.48 -17.97 20.78
C GLU A 114 12.94 -18.15 20.35
N ILE A 115 13.52 -19.34 20.57
CA ILE A 115 14.89 -19.67 20.13
C ILE A 115 14.99 -19.65 18.60
N GLY A 116 14.06 -20.30 17.90
CA GLY A 116 14.13 -20.41 16.44
C GLY A 116 13.79 -19.13 15.68
N THR A 117 13.13 -18.16 16.34
CA THR A 117 12.98 -16.79 15.83
C THR A 117 14.16 -15.87 16.20
N GLY A 118 15.06 -16.32 17.08
CA GLY A 118 16.15 -15.49 17.61
C GLY A 118 15.67 -14.41 18.59
N ARG A 119 14.50 -14.58 19.22
CA ARG A 119 14.03 -13.70 20.29
C ARG A 119 14.60 -14.09 21.65
N LEU A 120 14.80 -15.40 21.87
CA LEU A 120 15.62 -15.91 22.97
C LEU A 120 17.00 -16.26 22.41
N VAL A 121 18.04 -15.64 22.96
CA VAL A 121 19.42 -15.86 22.52
C VAL A 121 20.02 -17.02 23.32
N ILE A 122 20.61 -17.96 22.60
CA ILE A 122 21.46 -19.05 23.10
C ILE A 122 22.78 -19.01 22.34
N SER A 123 23.81 -19.72 22.83
CA SER A 123 25.13 -19.77 22.19
C SER A 123 25.05 -20.14 20.70
N GLU A 124 24.12 -21.02 20.35
CA GLU A 124 23.96 -21.63 19.04
C GLU A 124 23.23 -20.72 18.03
N ASN A 125 22.56 -19.65 18.46
CA ASN A 125 21.75 -18.80 17.58
C ASN A 125 22.17 -17.32 17.56
N TYR A 126 23.34 -16.99 18.12
CA TYR A 126 23.84 -15.61 18.21
C TYR A 126 23.94 -14.93 16.84
N GLU A 127 24.57 -15.58 15.85
CA GLU A 127 24.73 -15.04 14.49
C GLU A 127 23.38 -14.83 13.78
N ILE A 128 22.48 -15.80 13.90
CA ILE A 128 21.12 -15.72 13.33
C ILE A 128 20.35 -14.55 13.93
N THR A 129 20.52 -14.32 15.24
CA THR A 129 19.87 -13.24 15.96
C THR A 129 20.41 -11.87 15.50
N LEU A 130 21.73 -11.73 15.37
CA LEU A 130 22.37 -10.54 14.80
C LEU A 130 21.84 -10.21 13.40
N GLU A 131 21.83 -11.18 12.49
CA GLU A 131 21.30 -10.98 11.14
C GLU A 131 19.81 -10.57 11.15
N ASN A 132 19.01 -11.19 12.01
CA ASN A 132 17.59 -10.87 12.12
C ASN A 132 17.37 -9.46 12.68
N MET A 133 18.19 -9.03 13.63
CA MET A 133 18.16 -7.66 14.15
C MET A 133 18.55 -6.66 13.05
N GLU A 134 19.60 -6.92 12.27
CA GLU A 134 19.97 -6.07 11.15
C GLU A 134 18.86 -5.96 10.09
N LYS A 135 18.25 -7.10 9.71
CA LYS A 135 17.13 -7.14 8.76
C LYS A 135 15.94 -6.33 9.27
N GLN A 136 15.60 -6.47 10.56
CA GLN A 136 14.53 -5.70 11.19
C GLN A 136 14.84 -4.21 11.26
N THR A 137 16.07 -3.84 11.61
CA THR A 137 16.52 -2.44 11.66
C THR A 137 16.46 -1.81 10.27
N LYS A 138 16.99 -2.48 9.23
CA LYS A 138 16.88 -2.02 7.84
C LYS A 138 15.43 -1.85 7.41
N ALA A 139 14.55 -2.80 7.74
CA ALA A 139 13.12 -2.70 7.43
C ALA A 139 12.43 -1.54 8.15
N LYS A 140 12.74 -1.31 9.43
CA LYS A 140 12.23 -0.17 10.20
C LYS A 140 12.73 1.16 9.65
N MET A 141 14.02 1.27 9.34
CA MET A 141 14.62 2.45 8.73
C MET A 141 13.98 2.76 7.37
N LYS A 142 13.78 1.74 6.54
CA LYS A 142 13.09 1.89 5.25
C LYS A 142 11.68 2.44 5.42
N ARG A 143 10.87 1.85 6.31
CA ARG A 143 9.50 2.35 6.60
C ARG A 143 9.51 3.78 7.13
N HIS A 144 10.46 4.10 7.99
CA HIS A 144 10.60 5.46 8.52
C HIS A 144 10.94 6.46 7.42
N SER A 145 11.88 6.11 6.53
CA SER A 145 12.21 6.96 5.37
C SER A 145 11.04 7.11 4.40
N GLU A 146 10.24 6.06 4.19
CA GLU A 146 9.02 6.12 3.36
C GLU A 146 8.02 7.12 3.94
N VAL A 147 7.74 7.05 5.24
CA VAL A 147 6.83 7.99 5.92
C VAL A 147 7.33 9.43 5.84
N ILE A 148 8.64 9.66 6.01
CA ILE A 148 9.22 11.01 5.88
C ILE A 148 9.06 11.51 4.45
N ASN A 149 9.37 10.68 3.45
CA ASN A 149 9.25 11.07 2.05
C ASN A 149 7.80 11.37 1.67
N ASP A 150 6.84 10.55 2.10
CA ASP A 150 5.41 10.79 1.87
C ASP A 150 4.97 12.13 2.48
N ALA A 151 5.45 12.45 3.68
CA ALA A 151 5.15 13.74 4.32
C ALA A 151 5.76 14.92 3.55
N ILE A 152 6.98 14.79 3.02
CA ILE A 152 7.61 15.82 2.18
C ILE A 152 6.81 16.01 0.88
N GLU A 153 6.39 14.93 0.23
CA GLU A 153 5.62 14.99 -1.02
C GLU A 153 4.23 15.61 -0.82
N GLU A 154 3.54 15.32 0.28
CA GLU A 154 2.29 15.99 0.66
C GLU A 154 2.47 17.48 0.93
N ASN A 155 3.60 17.84 1.56
CA ASN A 155 3.96 19.22 1.86
C ASN A 155 4.26 20.02 0.57
N ASP A 156 5.09 19.46 -0.33
CA ASP A 156 5.40 20.04 -1.64
C ASP A 156 4.13 20.24 -2.48
N HIS A 157 3.20 19.29 -2.45
CA HIS A 157 1.94 19.42 -3.18
C HIS A 157 1.07 20.57 -2.65
N SER A 158 0.97 20.68 -1.32
CA SER A 158 0.22 21.76 -0.67
C SER A 158 0.82 23.12 -1.00
N GLU A 159 2.15 23.20 -1.03
CA GLU A 159 2.90 24.39 -1.47
C GLU A 159 2.56 24.80 -2.91
N MET A 160 2.58 23.84 -3.84
CA MET A 160 2.32 24.15 -5.25
C MET A 160 0.87 24.58 -5.48
N GLN A 161 -0.10 23.89 -4.86
CA GLN A 161 -1.50 24.30 -4.88
C GLN A 161 -1.67 25.72 -4.33
N TYR A 162 -0.99 26.05 -3.23
CA TYR A 162 -0.98 27.39 -2.66
C TYR A 162 -0.40 28.45 -3.62
N HIS A 163 0.74 28.18 -4.26
CA HIS A 163 1.34 29.10 -5.24
C HIS A 163 0.42 29.34 -6.43
N LEU A 164 -0.18 28.28 -6.99
CA LEU A 164 -1.15 28.39 -8.07
C LEU A 164 -2.39 29.17 -7.64
N ALA A 165 -2.87 28.96 -6.42
CA ALA A 165 -4.04 29.67 -5.91
C ALA A 165 -3.75 31.16 -5.69
N ARG A 166 -2.61 31.50 -5.10
CA ARG A 166 -2.15 32.88 -4.96
C ARG A 166 -2.00 33.57 -6.30
N LEU A 167 -1.36 32.91 -7.26
CA LEU A 167 -1.15 33.46 -8.59
C LEU A 167 -2.48 33.69 -9.32
N GLY A 168 -3.37 32.69 -9.33
CA GLY A 168 -4.69 32.82 -9.94
C GLY A 168 -5.48 34.00 -9.36
N LYS A 169 -5.47 34.17 -8.03
CA LYS A 169 -6.12 35.31 -7.35
C LYS A 169 -5.47 36.65 -7.70
N ALA A 170 -4.13 36.71 -7.75
CA ALA A 170 -3.39 37.92 -8.09
C ALA A 170 -3.69 38.39 -9.53
N LEU A 171 -3.87 37.44 -10.46
CA LEU A 171 -4.26 37.71 -11.85
C LEU A 171 -5.77 38.01 -12.01
N GLY A 172 -6.54 38.02 -10.91
CA GLY A 172 -7.97 38.37 -10.91
C GLY A 172 -8.92 37.20 -11.21
N TYR A 173 -8.42 35.96 -11.28
CA TYR A 173 -9.25 34.76 -11.47
C TYR A 173 -9.88 34.27 -10.18
N ASP A 174 -10.99 33.56 -10.34
CA ASP A 174 -11.53 32.71 -9.29
C ASP A 174 -10.84 31.34 -9.33
N VAL A 175 -10.53 30.80 -8.15
CA VAL A 175 -9.73 29.58 -8.03
C VAL A 175 -10.59 28.51 -7.40
N TRP A 176 -10.60 27.32 -7.98
CA TRP A 176 -11.09 26.10 -7.36
C TRP A 176 -9.88 25.21 -7.03
N ILE A 177 -9.85 24.69 -5.81
CA ILE A 177 -8.90 23.65 -5.39
C ILE A 177 -9.73 22.39 -5.13
N ALA A 178 -9.21 21.22 -5.48
CA ALA A 178 -9.87 19.94 -5.22
C ALA A 178 -10.35 19.83 -3.76
N GLN A 179 -11.61 19.41 -3.56
CA GLN A 179 -12.27 19.52 -2.26
C GLN A 179 -11.59 18.70 -1.15
N ASN A 180 -10.96 17.57 -1.51
CA ASN A 180 -10.15 16.74 -0.62
C ASN A 180 -8.98 17.50 0.02
N ASP A 181 -8.52 18.58 -0.62
CA ASP A 181 -7.33 19.32 -0.19
C ASP A 181 -7.67 20.62 0.54
N HIS A 182 -8.95 20.98 0.67
CA HIS A 182 -9.38 22.21 1.36
C HIS A 182 -8.92 22.31 2.82
N LYS A 183 -8.72 21.17 3.48
CA LYS A 183 -8.25 21.08 4.87
C LYS A 183 -6.72 21.14 5.00
N ARG A 184 -5.98 21.01 3.89
CA ARG A 184 -4.52 21.14 3.91
C ARG A 184 -4.15 22.59 4.13
N GLU A 185 -2.98 22.78 4.71
CA GLU A 185 -2.46 24.08 5.10
C GLU A 185 -1.06 24.28 4.51
N TRP A 186 -0.80 25.50 4.07
CA TRP A 186 0.54 25.97 3.73
C TRP A 186 0.72 27.36 4.32
N ASN A 187 1.87 27.63 4.96
CA ASN A 187 2.14 28.90 5.64
C ASN A 187 1.02 29.34 6.61
N ASN A 188 0.45 28.41 7.37
CA ASN A 188 -0.69 28.63 8.29
C ASN A 188 -1.98 29.14 7.61
N GLN A 189 -2.14 28.93 6.31
CA GLN A 189 -3.35 29.27 5.58
C GLN A 189 -3.96 28.00 4.98
N LYS A 190 -5.26 27.81 5.15
CA LYS A 190 -5.98 26.66 4.59
C LYS A 190 -6.18 26.87 3.10
N LEU A 191 -5.90 25.84 2.31
CA LEU A 191 -6.10 25.92 0.86
C LEU A 191 -7.56 26.23 0.50
N GLY A 192 -8.51 25.70 1.27
CA GLY A 192 -9.94 25.98 1.07
C GLY A 192 -10.34 27.46 1.19
N GLU A 193 -9.53 28.31 1.84
CA GLU A 193 -9.78 29.75 1.95
C GLU A 193 -9.51 30.49 0.62
N PHE A 194 -8.67 29.93 -0.24
CA PHE A 194 -8.41 30.45 -1.58
C PHE A 194 -9.39 29.90 -2.63
N SER A 195 -10.07 28.79 -2.30
CA SER A 195 -10.96 28.07 -3.21
C SER A 195 -12.39 28.63 -3.21
N LEU A 196 -13.05 28.56 -4.36
CA LEU A 196 -14.50 28.63 -4.46
C LEU A 196 -15.15 27.55 -3.60
N LYS A 197 -16.33 27.86 -3.02
CA LYS A 197 -17.11 26.91 -2.22
C LYS A 197 -17.77 25.82 -3.07
N ARG A 198 -18.04 26.11 -4.34
CA ARG A 198 -18.66 25.20 -5.30
C ARG A 198 -18.15 25.53 -6.68
N LEU A 199 -17.75 24.49 -7.42
CA LEU A 199 -17.47 24.58 -8.85
C LEU A 199 -18.77 24.45 -9.64
N ASN A 200 -19.15 25.48 -10.40
CA ASN A 200 -20.38 25.50 -11.19
C ASN A 200 -20.07 25.13 -12.65
N LEU A 201 -20.69 24.06 -13.16
CA LEU A 201 -20.45 23.54 -14.52
C LEU A 201 -21.79 23.15 -15.18
N PRO A 202 -22.69 24.10 -15.46
CA PRO A 202 -24.11 23.81 -15.74
C PRO A 202 -24.37 22.85 -16.90
N ASN A 203 -23.47 22.79 -17.90
CA ASN A 203 -23.66 22.01 -19.13
C ASN A 203 -22.85 20.69 -19.17
N ILE A 204 -22.29 20.26 -18.05
CA ILE A 204 -21.49 19.03 -17.96
C ILE A 204 -22.28 17.95 -17.20
N SER A 205 -22.19 16.71 -17.65
CA SER A 205 -22.81 15.56 -16.97
C SER A 205 -22.25 15.38 -15.56
N GLN A 206 -23.05 14.79 -14.65
CA GLN A 206 -22.66 14.64 -13.25
C GLN A 206 -21.38 13.80 -13.07
N SER A 207 -21.23 12.71 -13.83
CA SER A 207 -20.03 11.86 -13.75
C SER A 207 -18.76 12.61 -14.15
N ILE A 208 -18.82 13.45 -15.18
CA ILE A 208 -17.65 14.22 -15.63
C ILE A 208 -17.38 15.38 -14.66
N LYS A 209 -18.40 16.00 -14.06
CA LYS A 209 -18.23 16.97 -12.98
C LYS A 209 -17.44 16.42 -11.81
N GLU A 210 -17.74 15.18 -11.40
CA GLU A 210 -17.03 14.50 -10.32
C GLU A 210 -15.55 14.29 -10.66
N THR A 211 -15.24 13.89 -11.90
CA THR A 211 -13.86 13.79 -12.38
C THR A 211 -13.15 15.14 -12.41
N ILE A 212 -13.78 16.18 -12.97
CA ILE A 212 -13.22 17.53 -13.07
C ILE A 212 -12.99 18.13 -11.67
N ALA A 213 -13.87 17.86 -10.71
CA ALA A 213 -13.73 18.34 -9.34
C ALA A 213 -12.50 17.77 -8.61
N LEU A 214 -11.91 16.69 -9.12
CA LEU A 214 -10.67 16.09 -8.62
C LEU A 214 -9.39 16.68 -9.23
N ILE A 215 -9.50 17.59 -10.21
CA ILE A 215 -8.35 18.34 -10.72
C ILE A 215 -7.85 19.25 -9.60
N ASP A 216 -6.53 19.24 -9.36
CA ASP A 216 -5.94 19.85 -8.17
C ASP A 216 -6.23 21.34 -8.05
N VAL A 217 -6.06 22.09 -9.14
CA VAL A 217 -6.40 23.52 -9.22
C VAL A 217 -7.04 23.86 -10.56
N ILE A 218 -8.11 24.65 -10.53
CA ILE A 218 -8.78 25.19 -11.71
C ILE A 218 -8.93 26.71 -11.54
N TRP A 219 -8.63 27.47 -12.59
CA TRP A 219 -8.86 28.91 -12.65
C TRP A 219 -10.05 29.22 -13.53
N LEU A 220 -10.90 30.14 -13.07
CA LEU A 220 -12.09 30.60 -13.76
C LEU A 220 -12.05 32.12 -13.92
N ASP A 221 -12.49 32.61 -15.08
CA ASP A 221 -12.72 34.04 -15.28
C ASP A 221 -14.01 34.52 -14.60
N LYS A 222 -14.29 35.83 -14.69
CA LYS A 222 -15.50 36.44 -14.12
C LYS A 222 -16.81 35.97 -14.74
N LYS A 223 -16.76 35.24 -15.86
CA LYS A 223 -17.92 34.62 -16.51
C LYS A 223 -18.02 33.13 -16.16
N GLU A 224 -17.31 32.67 -15.13
CA GLU A 224 -17.23 31.27 -14.71
C GLU A 224 -16.70 30.33 -15.82
N ARG A 225 -15.92 30.85 -16.78
CA ARG A 225 -15.27 30.02 -17.80
C ARG A 225 -13.92 29.56 -17.30
N ILE A 226 -13.63 28.28 -17.46
CA ILE A 226 -12.32 27.73 -17.12
C ILE A 226 -11.26 28.32 -18.08
N VAL A 227 -10.23 28.92 -17.52
CA VAL A 227 -9.08 29.49 -18.26
C VAL A 227 -7.83 28.61 -18.12
N GLY A 228 -7.69 27.92 -16.99
CA GLY A 228 -6.54 27.09 -16.68
C GLY A 228 -6.90 25.92 -15.79
N ALA A 229 -6.31 24.76 -16.05
CA ALA A 229 -6.42 23.58 -15.22
C ALA A 229 -5.03 23.01 -14.94
N PHE A 230 -4.78 22.67 -13.68
CA PHE A 230 -3.48 22.29 -13.17
C PHE A 230 -3.59 21.00 -12.38
N GLU A 231 -2.79 20.01 -12.77
CA GLU A 231 -2.58 18.80 -11.98
C GLU A 231 -1.20 18.87 -11.33
N VAL A 232 -1.15 18.74 -10.00
CA VAL A 232 0.10 18.79 -9.23
C VAL A 232 0.54 17.35 -8.94
N GLU A 233 1.59 16.93 -9.62
CA GLU A 233 2.08 15.56 -9.57
C GLU A 233 2.85 15.26 -8.26
N LYS A 234 2.50 14.14 -7.61
CA LYS A 234 3.19 13.58 -6.43
C LYS A 234 4.03 12.34 -6.79
N SER A 235 3.78 11.21 -6.12
CA SER A 235 4.20 9.84 -6.44
C SER A 235 3.06 8.99 -7.01
N THR A 236 1.85 9.55 -7.16
CA THR A 236 0.73 8.93 -7.87
C THR A 236 0.99 8.87 -9.39
N SER A 237 0.14 8.14 -10.13
CA SER A 237 0.35 7.97 -11.57
C SER A 237 0.10 9.27 -12.34
N ILE A 238 1.13 9.80 -13.01
CA ILE A 238 1.00 10.95 -13.92
C ILE A 238 -0.13 10.75 -14.95
N TYR A 239 -0.32 9.50 -15.34
CA TYR A 239 -1.33 9.11 -16.32
C TYR A 239 -2.77 9.44 -15.87
N SER A 240 -3.11 9.26 -14.59
CA SER A 240 -4.46 9.60 -14.11
C SER A 240 -4.71 11.10 -14.12
N GLY A 241 -3.69 11.89 -13.77
CA GLY A 241 -3.75 13.35 -13.83
C GLY A 241 -3.99 13.85 -15.25
N ILE A 242 -3.20 13.34 -16.19
CA ILE A 242 -3.38 13.60 -17.63
C ILE A 242 -4.82 13.30 -18.07
N LEU A 243 -5.37 12.13 -17.72
CA LEU A 243 -6.72 11.76 -18.13
C LEU A 243 -7.81 12.71 -17.62
N ARG A 244 -7.68 13.24 -16.39
CA ARG A 244 -8.65 14.24 -15.87
C ARG A 244 -8.63 15.53 -16.69
N LEU A 245 -7.43 15.98 -17.08
CA LEU A 245 -7.28 17.14 -17.97
C LEU A 245 -7.87 16.88 -19.36
N TYR A 246 -7.73 15.66 -19.88
CA TYR A 246 -8.36 15.25 -21.14
C TYR A 246 -9.89 15.22 -21.05
N ASP A 247 -10.45 14.64 -19.99
CA ASP A 247 -11.89 14.62 -19.75
C ASP A 247 -12.44 16.04 -19.72
N LEU A 248 -11.76 16.95 -19.02
CA LEU A 248 -12.11 18.37 -19.04
C LEU A 248 -12.05 18.94 -20.46
N ALA A 249 -10.94 18.78 -21.17
CA ALA A 249 -10.74 19.33 -22.51
C ALA A 249 -11.82 18.89 -23.51
N LEU A 250 -12.19 17.61 -23.49
CA LEU A 250 -13.20 17.05 -24.38
C LEU A 250 -14.62 17.55 -24.09
N THR A 251 -14.88 18.05 -22.87
CA THR A 251 -16.18 18.65 -22.53
C THR A 251 -16.28 20.13 -22.89
N MET A 252 -15.16 20.80 -23.16
CA MET A 252 -15.14 22.24 -23.44
C MET A 252 -15.33 22.52 -24.93
N SER A 253 -16.29 23.39 -25.25
CA SER A 253 -16.75 23.64 -26.62
C SER A 253 -16.15 24.90 -27.24
N GLU A 254 -14.81 25.09 -27.21
CA GLU A 254 -14.04 26.20 -27.85
C GLU A 254 -13.52 27.34 -26.95
N ASN A 255 -13.13 27.07 -25.69
CA ASN A 255 -12.34 28.04 -24.91
C ASN A 255 -10.84 27.68 -24.96
N GLN A 256 -9.96 28.69 -25.08
CA GLN A 256 -8.50 28.59 -24.93
C GLN A 256 -8.11 28.23 -23.48
N THR A 257 -8.59 27.09 -22.98
CA THR A 257 -8.18 26.56 -21.68
C THR A 257 -6.75 26.07 -21.80
N LYS A 258 -5.90 26.47 -20.86
CA LYS A 258 -4.54 25.95 -20.77
C LYS A 258 -4.47 24.83 -19.75
N PHE A 259 -3.74 23.77 -20.09
CA PHE A 259 -3.60 22.58 -19.27
C PHE A 259 -2.14 22.41 -18.86
N TYR A 260 -1.92 22.29 -17.56
CA TYR A 260 -0.57 22.19 -16.99
C TYR A 260 -0.43 20.99 -16.07
N LEU A 261 0.66 20.24 -16.26
CA LEU A 261 1.19 19.37 -15.21
C LEU A 261 2.23 20.16 -14.41
N VAL A 262 2.12 20.19 -13.09
CA VAL A 262 3.08 20.83 -12.21
C VAL A 262 3.78 19.75 -11.43
N ALA A 263 5.10 19.62 -11.52
CA ALA A 263 5.79 18.45 -10.98
C ALA A 263 7.19 18.71 -10.44
N PRO A 264 7.71 17.83 -9.56
CA PRO A 264 9.10 17.90 -9.13
C PRO A 264 10.07 17.75 -10.30
N ASP A 265 11.19 18.46 -10.25
CA ASP A 265 12.27 18.42 -11.24
C ASP A 265 12.73 16.97 -11.53
N LYS A 266 12.83 16.14 -10.48
CA LYS A 266 13.20 14.72 -10.58
C LYS A 266 12.28 13.90 -11.49
N ARG A 267 11.02 14.32 -11.71
CA ARG A 267 10.01 13.61 -12.51
C ARG A 267 9.90 14.11 -13.94
N GLU A 268 10.69 15.11 -14.36
CA GLU A 268 10.61 15.69 -15.71
C GLU A 268 10.73 14.63 -16.82
N LYS A 269 11.65 13.68 -16.67
CA LYS A 269 11.83 12.58 -17.65
C LYS A 269 10.59 11.70 -17.76
N GLU A 270 9.92 11.43 -16.63
CA GLU A 270 8.72 10.60 -16.58
C GLU A 270 7.55 11.32 -17.26
N ILE A 271 7.36 12.62 -16.97
CA ILE A 271 6.34 13.44 -17.62
C ILE A 271 6.54 13.47 -19.14
N LYS A 272 7.77 13.75 -19.59
CA LYS A 272 8.09 13.75 -21.02
C LYS A 272 7.73 12.41 -21.67
N ALA A 273 8.08 11.30 -21.02
CA ALA A 273 7.76 9.98 -21.52
C ALA A 273 6.24 9.71 -21.59
N GLN A 274 5.45 10.22 -20.65
CA GLN A 274 3.99 10.10 -20.69
C GLN A 274 3.38 10.98 -21.80
N LEU A 275 3.78 12.24 -21.91
CA LEU A 275 3.27 13.17 -22.91
C LEU A 275 3.63 12.79 -24.34
N LEU A 276 4.77 12.11 -24.55
CA LEU A 276 5.20 11.59 -25.85
C LEU A 276 4.43 10.34 -26.31
N ARG A 277 3.58 9.75 -25.47
CA ARG A 277 2.81 8.56 -25.86
C ARG A 277 1.90 8.90 -27.03
N PRO A 278 1.82 8.05 -28.08
CA PRO A 278 0.98 8.30 -29.24
C PRO A 278 -0.48 8.61 -28.90
N SER A 279 -1.05 7.94 -27.90
CA SER A 279 -2.44 8.16 -27.45
C SER A 279 -2.70 9.54 -26.85
N ILE A 280 -1.64 10.22 -26.38
CA ILE A 280 -1.70 11.57 -25.83
C ILE A 280 -1.32 12.57 -26.93
N ARG A 281 -0.17 12.36 -27.59
CA ARG A 281 0.41 13.27 -28.58
C ARG A 281 -0.49 13.53 -29.80
N HIS A 282 -1.28 12.55 -30.25
CA HIS A 282 -2.14 12.71 -31.43
C HIS A 282 -3.49 13.38 -31.14
N SER A 283 -3.79 13.71 -29.89
CA SER A 283 -5.04 14.38 -29.57
C SER A 283 -4.90 15.90 -29.71
N ASN A 284 -5.56 16.46 -30.72
CA ASN A 284 -5.65 17.91 -30.91
C ASN A 284 -6.55 18.60 -29.88
N ALA A 285 -7.27 17.82 -29.06
CA ALA A 285 -8.25 18.35 -28.10
C ALA A 285 -7.60 18.93 -26.84
N CYS A 286 -6.41 18.46 -26.44
CA CYS A 286 -5.75 18.87 -25.21
C CYS A 286 -4.24 18.97 -25.42
N GLN A 287 -3.72 20.20 -25.43
CA GLN A 287 -2.29 20.46 -25.41
C GLN A 287 -1.85 20.72 -23.98
N ILE A 288 -1.15 19.74 -23.39
CA ILE A 288 -0.67 19.80 -22.02
C ILE A 288 0.78 20.29 -22.02
N SER A 289 1.01 21.42 -21.35
CA SER A 289 2.34 21.89 -20.98
C SER A 289 2.69 21.40 -19.57
N TYR A 290 3.97 21.45 -19.18
CA TYR A 290 4.37 21.15 -17.80
C TYR A 290 5.25 22.25 -17.21
N ILE A 291 5.17 22.42 -15.90
CA ILE A 291 5.93 23.39 -15.11
C ILE A 291 6.66 22.62 -14.01
N LEU A 292 7.93 22.92 -13.79
CA LEU A 292 8.69 22.32 -12.70
C LEU A 292 8.47 23.10 -11.40
N PHE A 293 8.51 22.40 -10.26
CA PHE A 293 8.35 23.02 -8.95
C PHE A 293 9.37 24.15 -8.72
N SER A 294 10.63 23.95 -9.12
CA SER A 294 11.69 24.96 -9.03
C SER A 294 11.33 26.26 -9.74
N GLU A 295 10.83 26.18 -10.97
CA GLU A 295 10.44 27.33 -11.79
C GLU A 295 9.25 28.08 -11.16
N LEU A 296 8.21 27.35 -10.74
CA LEU A 296 7.04 27.97 -10.12
C LEU A 296 7.41 28.64 -8.79
N ARG A 297 8.24 28.00 -7.96
CA ARG A 297 8.73 28.57 -6.69
C ARG A 297 9.52 29.85 -6.92
N CYS A 298 10.42 29.86 -7.90
CA CYS A 298 11.29 30.99 -8.19
C CYS A 298 10.48 32.21 -8.65
N ASP A 299 9.53 32.01 -9.57
CA ASP A 299 8.91 33.12 -10.29
C ASP A 299 7.49 33.48 -9.81
N CYS A 300 6.91 32.73 -8.86
CA CYS A 300 5.53 32.96 -8.39
C CYS A 300 5.27 34.41 -7.96
N ASP A 301 6.13 34.99 -7.12
CA ASP A 301 5.94 36.35 -6.61
C ASP A 301 6.10 37.41 -7.71
N ALA A 302 7.02 37.21 -8.65
CA ALA A 302 7.21 38.08 -9.81
C ALA A 302 5.98 38.01 -10.73
N MET A 303 5.48 36.82 -11.02
CA MET A 303 4.27 36.63 -11.82
C MET A 303 3.02 37.20 -11.14
N CYS A 304 2.90 37.10 -9.81
CA CYS A 304 1.82 37.72 -9.05
C CYS A 304 1.83 39.25 -9.16
N LYS A 305 3.02 39.86 -9.25
CA LYS A 305 3.18 41.31 -9.28
C LYS A 305 3.05 41.90 -10.68
N PHE A 306 3.56 41.21 -11.70
CA PHE A 306 3.72 41.76 -13.05
C PHE A 306 2.89 41.03 -14.11
N GLY A 307 2.33 39.86 -13.79
CA GLY A 307 1.47 39.12 -14.71
C GLY A 307 0.13 39.81 -14.91
N THR A 308 -0.41 39.69 -16.13
CA THR A 308 -1.70 40.26 -16.53
C THR A 308 -2.78 39.20 -16.70
N ASP A 309 -2.37 38.01 -17.12
CA ASP A 309 -3.26 36.89 -17.44
C ASP A 309 -2.47 35.56 -17.37
N ILE A 310 -3.16 34.45 -17.62
CA ILE A 310 -2.58 33.10 -17.60
C ILE A 310 -1.38 32.91 -18.55
N GLY A 311 -1.23 33.75 -19.57
CA GLY A 311 -0.08 33.78 -20.48
C GLY A 311 1.27 33.96 -19.79
N VAL A 312 1.29 34.49 -18.56
CA VAL A 312 2.54 34.59 -17.78
C VAL A 312 3.19 33.23 -17.53
N LEU A 313 2.39 32.16 -17.41
CA LEU A 313 2.89 30.80 -17.19
C LEU A 313 3.60 30.21 -18.42
N ASP A 314 3.35 30.74 -19.62
CA ASP A 314 4.02 30.28 -20.84
C ASP A 314 5.53 30.52 -20.78
N LYS A 315 5.98 31.45 -19.92
CA LYS A 315 7.40 31.76 -19.72
C LYS A 315 8.16 30.71 -18.92
N ILE A 316 7.46 29.97 -18.06
CA ILE A 316 8.05 28.93 -17.20
C ILE A 316 7.59 27.52 -17.56
N SER A 317 6.56 27.41 -18.41
CA SER A 317 6.06 26.13 -18.88
C SER A 317 6.86 25.61 -20.07
N ARG A 318 6.90 24.29 -20.19
CA ARG A 318 7.60 23.56 -21.24
C ARG A 318 6.61 22.67 -21.97
N ASN A 319 6.82 22.54 -23.28
CA ASN A 319 6.09 21.59 -24.13
C ASN A 319 6.98 20.41 -24.50
N VAL A 320 6.37 19.30 -24.87
CA VAL A 320 7.10 18.16 -25.42
C VAL A 320 6.89 18.15 -26.93
N GLY A 321 7.96 18.48 -27.67
CA GLY A 321 7.96 18.63 -29.13
C GLY A 321 7.87 17.31 -29.88
#